data_AF-A0A0L6VJJ5-F1
#
_entry.id   AF-A0A0L6VJJ5-F1
#
_cell.length_a   1.000
_cell.length_b   1.000
_cell.length_c   1.000
_cell.angle_alpha   90.00
_cell.angle_beta   90.00
_cell.angle_gamma   90.00
#
_symmetry.space_group_name_H-M   'P 1'
#
loop_
_entity.id
_entity.type
_entity.pdbx_description
1 polymer ?
#
loop_
_entity_poly.entity_id
_entity_poly.type
_entity_poly.pdbx_seq_one_letter_code
_entity_poly.pdbx_strand_id
1 'polypeptide(L)'
;MRAFPSQKRTQESSLELEELSLEQLIERFAERLRRQQDSLSEWVRPLDRPLIKTIRSIIPSNRKDNLHSLVQKQLSGDRTLADFLSNYLTYILSVRLEHGPQLPGDAFSNYQNVTGPAIDHDKNFDLLLNAYNPASNIFRRADAAFFTRSIQHLSHGLVYFAIQADRKKRSTKKDKASEAARQMTTTLGVACIDRTPEEPSKRRAAFSLANGLFKIYFFLNNMRLCDTVVKNISNVINQLETHYPKAELVTFHYYLGRLALYQRRLHKARESLNKAFDLCLKDSWRNRRLILTYLIVASLPLGILPRPVLLEQFELQEKFQEVVGSLRTGNWPGVVNGLEKNRDWFRYKGIYILLREKLEVICWRNFFVIMAGLKNGNPGTRLSLSQSVQAARKVFMETSIEEDDIECMASSLIDQGYLRAYVKLGEMIVFGSVLPKISTVGEHMNEGGIENPPALSEKPIPMRIQASSDSEAPIKSNRHPFRHRDPKKQYIPNRKFA
;
A
#
# COMPACT_ATOMS: atom_id res chain seq x y z
N MET A 1 -8.86 6.84 -7.15
CA MET A 1 -9.14 8.12 -7.86
C MET A 1 -9.74 7.72 -9.20
N ARG A 2 -10.85 8.33 -9.66
CA ARG A 2 -11.54 7.84 -10.86
C ARG A 2 -11.13 8.66 -12.08
N ALA A 3 -10.61 7.98 -13.11
CA ALA A 3 -10.35 8.52 -14.43
C ALA A 3 -11.38 7.96 -15.41
N PHE A 4 -12.60 8.49 -15.38
CA PHE A 4 -13.61 8.15 -16.39
C PHE A 4 -14.23 9.46 -16.93
N PRO A 5 -14.66 9.47 -18.21
CA PRO A 5 -14.64 10.67 -19.06
C PRO A 5 -15.63 11.77 -18.65
N SER A 6 -15.44 12.95 -19.24
CA SER A 6 -16.27 14.15 -19.06
C SER A 6 -17.75 13.85 -19.28
N GLN A 7 -18.60 14.38 -18.38
CA GLN A 7 -20.06 14.23 -18.37
C GLN A 7 -20.76 14.55 -19.72
N LYS A 8 -20.13 15.34 -20.61
CA LYS A 8 -20.69 15.72 -21.92
C LYS A 8 -20.89 14.55 -22.90
N ARG A 9 -19.88 13.69 -23.13
CA ARG A 9 -20.03 12.52 -24.03
C ARG A 9 -21.05 11.50 -23.50
N THR A 10 -21.16 11.40 -22.18
CA THR A 10 -22.14 10.53 -21.53
C THR A 10 -23.58 10.94 -21.85
N GLN A 11 -23.86 12.24 -21.94
CA GLN A 11 -25.21 12.75 -22.22
C GLN A 11 -25.67 12.47 -23.67
N GLU A 12 -24.81 12.68 -24.67
CA GLU A 12 -25.12 12.38 -26.08
C GLU A 12 -25.40 10.88 -26.29
N SER A 13 -24.58 10.00 -25.72
CA SER A 13 -24.78 8.55 -25.81
C SER A 13 -26.08 8.04 -25.14
N SER A 14 -26.57 8.75 -24.12
CA SER A 14 -27.81 8.40 -23.42
C SER A 14 -29.06 8.82 -24.20
N LEU A 15 -28.98 9.93 -24.94
CA LEU A 15 -30.07 10.40 -25.80
C LEU A 15 -30.29 9.45 -27.00
N GLU A 16 -29.23 8.93 -27.61
CA GLU A 16 -29.33 7.93 -28.70
C GLU A 16 -29.96 6.59 -28.26
N LEU A 17 -29.95 6.29 -26.95
CA LEU A 17 -30.47 5.05 -26.40
C LEU A 17 -31.98 5.09 -26.12
N GLU A 18 -32.54 6.27 -25.83
CA GLU A 18 -33.94 6.43 -25.39
C GLU A 18 -34.97 6.14 -26.50
N GLU A 19 -34.57 6.19 -27.78
CA GLU A 19 -35.45 5.98 -28.95
C GLU A 19 -35.43 4.54 -29.51
N LEU A 20 -34.62 3.62 -28.94
CA LEU A 20 -34.40 2.30 -29.54
C LEU A 20 -35.40 1.24 -29.06
N SER A 21 -35.82 0.36 -29.98
CA SER A 21 -36.52 -0.88 -29.63
C SER A 21 -35.54 -1.93 -29.05
N LEU A 22 -36.06 -2.96 -28.36
CA LEU A 22 -35.25 -4.07 -27.83
C LEU A 22 -34.41 -4.75 -28.92
N GLU A 23 -34.99 -4.99 -30.08
CA GLU A 23 -34.32 -5.68 -31.19
C GLU A 23 -33.23 -4.79 -31.80
N GLN A 24 -33.50 -3.49 -31.97
CA GLN A 24 -32.52 -2.51 -32.44
C GLN A 24 -31.37 -2.31 -31.44
N LEU A 25 -31.67 -2.34 -30.13
CA LEU A 25 -30.64 -2.27 -29.09
C LEU A 25 -29.68 -3.46 -29.19
N ILE A 26 -30.22 -4.68 -29.28
CA ILE A 26 -29.41 -5.91 -29.39
C ILE A 26 -28.61 -5.91 -30.70
N GLU A 27 -29.24 -5.54 -31.81
CA GLU A 27 -28.60 -5.47 -33.13
C GLU A 27 -27.43 -4.48 -33.12
N ARG A 28 -27.64 -3.24 -32.64
CA ARG A 28 -26.57 -2.23 -32.54
C ARG A 28 -25.46 -2.65 -31.58
N PHE A 29 -25.78 -3.35 -30.49
CA PHE A 29 -24.75 -3.86 -29.56
C PHE A 29 -23.92 -4.96 -30.23
N ALA A 30 -24.60 -5.93 -30.88
CA ALA A 30 -23.97 -7.02 -31.61
C ALA A 30 -23.11 -6.50 -32.78
N GLU A 31 -23.59 -5.48 -33.50
CA GLU A 31 -22.86 -4.81 -34.56
C GLU A 31 -21.58 -4.14 -34.04
N ARG A 32 -21.65 -3.40 -32.92
CA ARG A 32 -20.46 -2.80 -32.30
C ARG A 32 -19.43 -3.83 -31.85
N LEU A 33 -19.89 -4.99 -31.35
CA LEU A 33 -19.01 -6.12 -31.01
C LEU A 33 -18.36 -6.74 -32.26
N ARG A 34 -19.14 -6.99 -33.32
CA ARG A 34 -18.63 -7.56 -34.60
C ARG A 34 -17.67 -6.61 -35.33
N ARG A 35 -18.01 -5.33 -35.37
CA ARG A 35 -17.22 -4.27 -36.03
C ARG A 35 -16.10 -3.72 -35.14
N GLN A 36 -15.89 -4.27 -33.95
CA GLN A 36 -14.79 -3.93 -33.05
C GLN A 36 -14.72 -2.43 -32.74
N GLN A 37 -15.88 -1.81 -32.47
CA GLN A 37 -15.95 -0.37 -32.24
C GLN A 37 -15.57 0.01 -30.80
N ASP A 38 -14.67 0.98 -30.64
CA ASP A 38 -14.28 1.54 -29.33
C ASP A 38 -15.45 2.18 -28.55
N SER A 39 -16.47 2.68 -29.28
CA SER A 39 -17.71 3.26 -28.72
C SER A 39 -18.50 2.28 -27.87
N LEU A 40 -18.27 0.96 -28.02
CA LEU A 40 -18.85 -0.08 -27.18
C LEU A 40 -18.63 0.18 -25.67
N SER A 41 -17.50 0.78 -25.31
CA SER A 41 -17.17 1.09 -23.92
C SER A 41 -18.14 2.06 -23.26
N GLU A 42 -18.86 2.87 -24.03
CA GLU A 42 -19.91 3.76 -23.53
C GLU A 42 -21.17 2.98 -23.12
N TRP A 43 -21.36 1.77 -23.64
CA TRP A 43 -22.52 0.92 -23.34
C TRP A 43 -22.18 -0.14 -22.28
N VAL A 44 -20.89 -0.41 -22.03
CA VAL A 44 -20.40 -1.35 -21.01
C VAL A 44 -19.91 -0.59 -19.76
N ARG A 45 -20.85 -0.10 -18.95
CA ARG A 45 -20.55 0.58 -17.68
C ARG A 45 -21.39 0.01 -16.53
N PRO A 46 -20.94 -1.07 -15.86
CA PRO A 46 -21.75 -1.80 -14.88
C PRO A 46 -22.10 -1.00 -13.62
N LEU A 47 -21.37 0.07 -13.31
CA LEU A 47 -21.67 0.92 -12.16
C LEU A 47 -22.43 2.22 -12.53
N ASP A 48 -22.74 2.43 -13.81
CA ASP A 48 -23.40 3.63 -14.30
C ASP A 48 -24.93 3.49 -14.24
N ARG A 49 -25.54 4.20 -13.28
CA ARG A 49 -26.96 4.05 -12.96
C ARG A 49 -27.89 4.64 -14.01
N PRO A 50 -27.69 5.88 -14.49
CA PRO A 50 -28.44 6.40 -15.63
C PRO A 50 -28.47 5.41 -16.79
N LEU A 51 -27.31 4.93 -17.22
CA LEU A 51 -27.21 3.99 -18.33
C LEU A 51 -28.01 2.70 -18.07
N ILE A 52 -27.87 2.10 -16.88
CA ILE A 52 -28.60 0.89 -16.51
C ILE A 52 -30.12 1.13 -16.48
N LYS A 53 -30.57 2.30 -16.03
CA LYS A 53 -32.00 2.65 -16.04
C LYS A 53 -32.53 2.80 -17.46
N THR A 54 -31.81 3.52 -18.33
CA THR A 54 -32.19 3.70 -19.74
C THR A 54 -32.25 2.36 -20.48
N ILE A 55 -31.26 1.48 -20.28
CA ILE A 55 -31.28 0.16 -20.93
C ILE A 55 -32.43 -0.71 -20.36
N ARG A 56 -32.74 -0.60 -19.07
CA ARG A 56 -33.87 -1.33 -18.46
C ARG A 56 -35.23 -0.88 -18.99
N SER A 57 -35.45 0.42 -19.23
CA SER A 57 -36.72 0.90 -19.74
C SER A 57 -37.01 0.37 -21.15
N ILE A 58 -35.97 0.07 -21.93
CA ILE A 58 -36.08 -0.51 -23.27
C ILE A 58 -36.42 -2.00 -23.23
N ILE A 59 -36.03 -2.73 -22.17
CA ILE A 59 -36.21 -4.18 -22.08
C ILE A 59 -37.45 -4.51 -21.22
N PRO A 60 -38.56 -4.98 -21.82
CA PRO A 60 -39.76 -5.33 -21.06
C PRO A 60 -39.47 -6.51 -20.12
N SER A 61 -39.93 -6.42 -18.88
CA SER A 61 -39.76 -7.45 -17.84
C SER A 61 -40.25 -8.85 -18.25
N ASN A 62 -41.15 -8.93 -19.24
CA ASN A 62 -41.82 -10.14 -19.72
C ASN A 62 -41.10 -10.87 -20.88
N ARG A 63 -39.95 -10.37 -21.38
CA ARG A 63 -39.19 -10.96 -22.50
C ARG A 63 -37.80 -11.51 -22.12
N LYS A 64 -37.57 -11.81 -20.83
CA LYS A 64 -36.28 -12.32 -20.34
C LYS A 64 -35.84 -13.62 -21.04
N ASP A 65 -36.78 -14.52 -21.30
CA ASP A 65 -36.48 -15.83 -21.89
C ASP A 65 -36.14 -15.73 -23.39
N ASN A 66 -36.68 -14.72 -24.09
CA ASN A 66 -36.39 -14.46 -25.50
C ASN A 66 -35.09 -13.66 -25.71
N LEU A 67 -34.50 -13.09 -24.66
CA LEU A 67 -33.29 -12.28 -24.80
C LEU A 67 -32.09 -13.13 -25.25
N HIS A 68 -31.93 -14.30 -24.65
CA HIS A 68 -30.83 -15.21 -25.00
C HIS A 68 -30.97 -15.70 -26.46
N SER A 69 -32.17 -16.10 -26.89
CA SER A 69 -32.39 -16.56 -28.27
C SER A 69 -32.20 -15.44 -29.30
N LEU A 70 -32.63 -14.20 -29.01
CA LEU A 70 -32.40 -13.04 -29.86
C LEU A 70 -30.91 -12.69 -30.00
N VAL A 71 -30.16 -12.69 -28.90
CA VAL A 71 -28.71 -12.46 -28.91
C VAL A 71 -27.99 -13.56 -29.69
N GLN A 72 -28.34 -14.83 -29.47
CA GLN A 72 -27.76 -15.96 -30.21
C GLN A 72 -28.07 -15.88 -31.71
N LYS A 73 -29.27 -15.47 -32.11
CA LYS A 73 -29.61 -15.24 -33.52
C LYS A 73 -28.74 -14.13 -34.13
N GLN A 74 -28.49 -13.06 -33.38
CA GLN A 74 -27.69 -11.92 -33.81
C GLN A 74 -26.18 -12.10 -33.69
N LEU A 75 -25.68 -13.14 -33.02
CA LEU A 75 -24.24 -13.41 -32.84
C LEU A 75 -23.88 -14.88 -33.08
N SER A 76 -24.65 -15.59 -33.91
CA SER A 76 -24.52 -17.02 -34.18
C SER A 76 -23.12 -17.48 -34.61
N GLY A 77 -22.34 -16.60 -35.23
CA GLY A 77 -20.95 -16.87 -35.64
C GLY A 77 -19.91 -16.78 -34.52
N ASP A 78 -20.25 -16.26 -33.33
CA ASP A 78 -19.30 -16.07 -32.23
C ASP A 78 -19.96 -16.27 -30.86
N ARG A 79 -19.86 -17.50 -30.36
CA ARG A 79 -20.40 -17.90 -29.06
C ARG A 79 -19.88 -17.05 -27.91
N THR A 80 -18.61 -16.61 -27.94
CA THR A 80 -18.03 -15.84 -26.83
C THR A 80 -18.64 -14.45 -26.75
N LEU A 81 -18.86 -13.80 -27.90
CA LEU A 81 -19.54 -12.50 -27.97
C LEU A 81 -21.01 -12.63 -27.56
N ALA A 82 -21.70 -13.69 -28.00
CA ALA A 82 -23.08 -13.97 -27.63
C ALA A 82 -23.23 -14.18 -26.11
N ASP A 83 -22.40 -15.05 -25.53
CA ASP A 83 -22.40 -15.36 -24.08
C ASP A 83 -22.13 -14.09 -23.27
N PHE A 84 -21.17 -13.24 -23.70
CA PHE A 84 -20.92 -11.94 -23.07
C PHE A 84 -22.15 -11.05 -23.07
N LEU A 85 -22.76 -10.83 -24.24
CA LEU A 85 -23.89 -9.92 -24.38
C LEU A 85 -25.11 -10.40 -23.60
N SER A 86 -25.43 -11.71 -23.68
CA SER A 86 -26.53 -12.30 -22.90
C SER A 86 -26.31 -12.16 -21.40
N ASN A 87 -25.10 -12.46 -20.90
CA ASN A 87 -24.81 -12.34 -19.48
C ASN A 87 -24.79 -10.89 -19.01
N TYR A 88 -24.29 -9.96 -19.83
CA TYR A 88 -24.25 -8.54 -19.49
C TYR A 88 -25.65 -7.91 -19.45
N LEU A 89 -26.53 -8.23 -20.40
CA LEU A 89 -27.91 -7.77 -20.35
C LEU A 89 -28.69 -8.40 -19.19
N THR A 90 -28.44 -9.68 -18.89
CA THR A 90 -29.01 -10.34 -17.69
C THR A 90 -28.57 -9.65 -16.40
N TYR A 91 -27.29 -9.26 -16.33
CA TYR A 91 -26.76 -8.41 -15.25
C TYR A 91 -27.50 -7.08 -15.18
N ILE A 92 -27.63 -6.36 -16.31
CA ILE A 92 -28.33 -5.07 -16.36
C ILE A 92 -29.76 -5.22 -15.86
N LEU A 93 -30.49 -6.27 -16.22
CA LEU A 93 -31.87 -6.48 -15.78
C LEU A 93 -32.00 -6.80 -14.28
N SER A 94 -30.98 -7.41 -13.70
CA SER A 94 -31.08 -8.03 -12.36
C SER A 94 -30.33 -7.29 -11.26
N VAL A 95 -29.34 -6.45 -11.62
CA VAL A 95 -28.49 -5.78 -10.63
C VAL A 95 -29.28 -4.82 -9.74
N ARG A 96 -28.93 -4.71 -8.46
CA ARG A 96 -29.48 -3.67 -7.57
C ARG A 96 -28.36 -2.77 -7.10
N LEU A 97 -28.33 -1.53 -7.59
CA LEU A 97 -27.37 -0.52 -7.14
C LEU A 97 -27.95 0.25 -5.95
N GLU A 98 -27.10 0.64 -4.99
CA GLU A 98 -27.49 1.50 -3.84
C GLU A 98 -28.16 2.79 -4.33
N HIS A 99 -28.91 3.52 -3.49
CA HIS A 99 -29.25 4.92 -3.81
C HIS A 99 -27.98 5.78 -3.66
N GLY A 100 -27.94 7.01 -4.18
CA GLY A 100 -26.68 7.78 -4.36
C GLY A 100 -25.90 7.96 -3.04
N PRO A 101 -24.60 8.30 -3.09
CA PRO A 101 -23.84 8.53 -1.86
C PRO A 101 -24.38 9.78 -1.13
N GLN A 102 -24.72 9.64 0.15
CA GLN A 102 -24.35 10.67 1.10
C GLN A 102 -22.83 10.84 0.98
N LEU A 103 -22.35 12.09 0.88
CA LEU A 103 -20.94 12.42 0.95
C LEU A 103 -20.29 11.59 2.08
N PRO A 104 -19.12 10.94 1.87
CA PRO A 104 -18.35 10.44 2.99
C PRO A 104 -17.74 11.67 3.69
N GLY A 105 -18.57 12.40 4.43
CA GLY A 105 -18.14 13.12 5.62
C GLY A 105 -17.88 12.07 6.69
N ASP A 106 -16.69 12.14 7.27
CA ASP A 106 -16.30 11.49 8.51
C ASP A 106 -16.69 10.01 8.66
N ALA A 107 -15.72 9.14 8.42
CA ALA A 107 -15.77 7.72 8.78
C ALA A 107 -15.74 7.49 10.31
N PHE A 108 -16.47 8.31 11.06
CA PHE A 108 -16.69 8.26 12.50
C PHE A 108 -18.05 8.89 12.85
N SER A 109 -19.15 8.31 12.37
CA SER A 109 -20.42 8.38 13.10
C SER A 109 -21.37 7.26 12.69
N ASN A 110 -21.65 6.38 13.66
CA ASN A 110 -22.89 5.64 13.85
C ASN A 110 -23.46 4.86 12.66
N TYR A 111 -23.19 3.55 12.67
CA TYR A 111 -24.07 2.54 12.10
C TYR A 111 -25.39 2.54 12.90
N GLN A 112 -26.30 3.45 12.55
CA GLN A 112 -27.72 3.29 12.88
C GLN A 112 -28.49 2.83 11.64
N ASN A 113 -29.36 1.86 11.89
CA ASN A 113 -30.12 1.08 10.95
C ASN A 113 -30.91 1.94 9.96
N VAL A 114 -30.60 1.83 8.67
CA VAL A 114 -31.52 2.24 7.60
C VAL A 114 -32.10 0.98 6.98
N THR A 115 -33.33 0.68 7.39
CA THR A 115 -34.20 -0.39 6.91
C THR A 115 -34.71 -0.09 5.49
N GLY A 116 -33.85 -0.27 4.50
CA GLY A 116 -34.25 -0.47 3.09
C GLY A 116 -34.10 -1.94 2.70
N PRO A 117 -34.72 -2.42 1.60
CA PRO A 117 -34.51 -3.79 1.14
C PRO A 117 -33.01 -4.03 0.92
N ALA A 118 -32.43 -4.93 1.71
CA ALA A 118 -31.00 -5.12 1.78
C ALA A 118 -30.45 -5.45 0.39
N ILE A 119 -29.54 -4.62 -0.12
CA ILE A 119 -28.92 -4.85 -1.41
C ILE A 119 -28.00 -6.06 -1.30
N ASP A 120 -28.35 -7.08 -2.06
CA ASP A 120 -27.61 -8.33 -2.17
C ASP A 120 -26.40 -8.13 -3.09
N HIS A 121 -25.27 -7.78 -2.47
CA HIS A 121 -24.00 -7.60 -3.17
C HIS A 121 -23.38 -8.92 -3.62
N ASP A 122 -23.74 -10.05 -3.02
CA ASP A 122 -23.30 -11.38 -3.46
C ASP A 122 -23.90 -11.70 -4.83
N LYS A 123 -25.22 -11.53 -4.96
CA LYS A 123 -25.92 -11.74 -6.24
C LYS A 123 -25.42 -10.77 -7.31
N ASN A 124 -25.21 -9.50 -6.97
CA ASN A 124 -24.64 -8.53 -7.92
C ASN A 124 -23.24 -8.94 -8.40
N PHE A 125 -22.40 -9.48 -7.49
CA PHE A 125 -21.08 -9.99 -7.84
C PHE A 125 -21.19 -11.18 -8.79
N ASP A 126 -22.03 -12.18 -8.47
CA ASP A 126 -22.16 -13.39 -9.30
C ASP A 126 -22.71 -13.08 -10.69
N LEU A 127 -23.69 -12.17 -10.80
CA LEU A 127 -24.20 -11.69 -12.08
C LEU A 127 -23.10 -11.02 -12.92
N LEU A 128 -22.29 -10.15 -12.29
CA LEU A 128 -21.22 -9.47 -13.01
C LEU A 128 -20.06 -10.40 -13.36
N LEU A 129 -19.74 -11.38 -12.50
CA LEU A 129 -18.73 -12.40 -12.75
C LEU A 129 -19.09 -13.25 -13.98
N ASN A 130 -20.37 -13.62 -14.12
CA ASN A 130 -20.87 -14.35 -15.29
C ASN A 130 -20.71 -13.56 -16.58
N ALA A 131 -20.83 -12.23 -16.54
CA ALA A 131 -20.53 -11.37 -17.70
C ALA A 131 -19.01 -11.16 -17.88
N TYR A 132 -18.25 -11.08 -16.79
CA TYR A 132 -16.81 -10.86 -16.81
C TYR A 132 -16.04 -12.02 -17.45
N ASN A 133 -16.45 -13.26 -17.21
CA ASN A 133 -15.73 -14.44 -17.69
C ASN A 133 -15.67 -14.50 -19.24
N PRO A 134 -16.79 -14.39 -19.99
CA PRO A 134 -16.75 -14.21 -21.43
C PRO A 134 -16.02 -12.94 -21.87
N ALA A 135 -16.16 -11.83 -21.14
CA ALA A 135 -15.47 -10.58 -21.45
C ALA A 135 -13.93 -10.73 -21.40
N SER A 136 -13.41 -11.47 -20.41
CA SER A 136 -12.00 -11.83 -20.30
C SER A 136 -11.54 -12.71 -21.45
N ASN A 137 -12.40 -13.62 -21.94
CA ASN A 137 -12.11 -14.43 -23.14
C ASN A 137 -12.04 -13.58 -24.40
N ILE A 138 -12.93 -12.60 -24.56
CA ILE A 138 -12.87 -11.62 -25.66
C ILE A 138 -11.53 -10.89 -25.60
N PHE A 139 -11.18 -10.32 -24.44
CA PHE A 139 -9.97 -9.54 -24.27
C PHE A 139 -8.67 -10.33 -24.54
N ARG A 140 -8.70 -11.66 -24.38
CA ARG A 140 -7.57 -12.55 -24.73
C ARG A 140 -7.28 -12.61 -26.23
N ARG A 141 -8.25 -12.36 -27.11
CA ARG A 141 -8.07 -12.45 -28.57
C ARG A 141 -7.16 -11.34 -29.09
N ALA A 142 -6.32 -11.61 -30.08
CA ALA A 142 -5.32 -10.66 -30.56
C ALA A 142 -5.92 -9.30 -31.00
N ASP A 143 -7.09 -9.33 -31.63
CA ASP A 143 -7.84 -8.19 -32.19
C ASP A 143 -8.70 -7.41 -31.16
N ALA A 144 -8.68 -7.79 -29.89
CA ALA A 144 -9.59 -7.22 -28.88
C ALA A 144 -9.12 -5.90 -28.24
N ALA A 145 -8.27 -5.12 -28.91
CA ALA A 145 -7.79 -3.84 -28.39
C ALA A 145 -8.94 -2.83 -28.17
N PHE A 146 -9.98 -2.89 -29.01
CA PHE A 146 -11.19 -2.06 -28.86
C PHE A 146 -11.93 -2.28 -27.53
N PHE A 147 -11.78 -3.48 -26.96
CA PHE A 147 -12.49 -3.89 -25.74
C PHE A 147 -11.78 -3.46 -24.45
N THR A 148 -10.61 -2.84 -24.57
CA THR A 148 -9.76 -2.37 -23.45
C THR A 148 -10.52 -1.53 -22.42
N ARG A 149 -11.34 -0.56 -22.85
CA ARG A 149 -12.10 0.27 -21.91
C ARG A 149 -13.28 -0.47 -21.27
N SER A 150 -13.97 -1.31 -22.04
CA SER A 150 -15.06 -2.14 -21.55
C SER A 150 -14.59 -3.07 -20.43
N ILE A 151 -13.44 -3.73 -20.62
CA ILE A 151 -12.88 -4.62 -19.59
C ILE A 151 -12.46 -3.84 -18.35
N GLN A 152 -11.89 -2.63 -18.47
CA GLN A 152 -11.59 -1.76 -17.31
C GLN A 152 -12.85 -1.45 -16.49
N HIS A 153 -13.95 -1.07 -17.14
CA HIS A 153 -15.22 -0.80 -16.49
C HIS A 153 -15.79 -2.03 -15.78
N LEU A 154 -15.74 -3.20 -16.43
CA LEU A 154 -16.15 -4.48 -15.86
C LEU A 154 -15.29 -4.86 -14.64
N SER A 155 -13.97 -4.76 -14.74
CA SER A 155 -13.04 -5.04 -13.64
C SER A 155 -13.30 -4.11 -12.45
N HIS A 156 -13.53 -2.82 -12.67
CA HIS A 156 -13.84 -1.89 -11.59
C HIS A 156 -15.18 -2.24 -10.89
N GLY A 157 -16.19 -2.65 -11.66
CA GLY A 157 -17.45 -3.17 -11.11
C GLY A 157 -17.24 -4.44 -10.28
N LEU A 158 -16.46 -5.39 -10.80
CA LEU A 158 -16.17 -6.67 -10.15
C LEU A 158 -15.48 -6.46 -8.80
N VAL A 159 -14.44 -5.60 -8.77
CA VAL A 159 -13.75 -5.20 -7.53
C VAL A 159 -14.72 -4.57 -6.53
N TYR A 160 -15.62 -3.68 -6.98
CA TYR A 160 -16.57 -3.01 -6.11
C TYR A 160 -17.51 -4.01 -5.44
N PHE A 161 -18.20 -4.87 -6.21
CA PHE A 161 -19.14 -5.83 -5.63
C PHE A 161 -18.45 -6.88 -4.78
N ALA A 162 -17.27 -7.37 -5.21
CA ALA A 162 -16.52 -8.36 -4.44
C ALA A 162 -16.18 -7.86 -3.03
N ILE A 163 -15.69 -6.61 -2.93
CA ILE A 163 -15.35 -6.01 -1.63
C ILE A 163 -16.61 -5.74 -0.80
N GLN A 164 -17.71 -5.28 -1.41
CA GLN A 164 -18.94 -4.99 -0.67
C GLN A 164 -19.64 -6.24 -0.17
N ALA A 165 -19.65 -7.31 -0.97
CA ALA A 165 -20.14 -8.64 -0.62
C ALA A 165 -19.40 -9.18 0.62
N ASP A 166 -18.07 -9.23 0.56
CA ASP A 166 -17.26 -9.77 1.63
C ASP A 166 -17.20 -8.86 2.88
N ARG A 167 -17.43 -7.55 2.75
CA ARG A 167 -17.53 -6.65 3.91
C ARG A 167 -18.77 -6.88 4.76
N LYS A 168 -19.90 -7.24 4.13
CA LYS A 168 -21.17 -7.48 4.84
C LYS A 168 -21.14 -8.80 5.62
N LYS A 169 -20.32 -9.75 5.20
CA LYS A 169 -20.14 -11.02 5.89
C LYS A 169 -19.18 -10.84 7.08
N ARG A 170 -19.57 -11.34 8.25
CA ARG A 170 -18.67 -11.49 9.41
C ARG A 170 -17.66 -12.64 9.25
N SER A 171 -17.59 -13.25 8.05
CA SER A 171 -16.71 -14.38 7.76
C SER A 171 -15.26 -13.92 7.63
N THR A 172 -14.34 -14.76 8.10
CA THR A 172 -12.90 -14.59 7.86
C THR A 172 -12.50 -14.95 6.42
N LYS A 173 -13.32 -15.77 5.74
CA LYS A 173 -13.14 -16.13 4.33
C LYS A 173 -13.74 -15.05 3.43
N LYS A 174 -12.89 -14.48 2.57
CA LYS A 174 -13.22 -13.43 1.60
C LYS A 174 -13.20 -14.02 0.18
N ASP A 175 -14.15 -14.91 -0.06
CA ASP A 175 -14.17 -15.76 -1.26
C ASP A 175 -14.42 -14.95 -2.54
N LYS A 176 -15.33 -13.96 -2.49
CA LYS A 176 -15.67 -13.16 -3.67
C LYS A 176 -14.50 -12.27 -4.10
N ALA A 177 -13.83 -11.64 -3.15
CA ALA A 177 -12.61 -10.87 -3.40
C ALA A 177 -11.48 -11.75 -3.95
N SER A 178 -11.33 -12.96 -3.42
CA SER A 178 -10.31 -13.91 -3.91
C SER A 178 -10.59 -14.36 -5.35
N GLU A 179 -11.85 -14.66 -5.67
CA GLU A 179 -12.25 -15.05 -7.04
C GLU A 179 -12.10 -13.88 -8.03
N ALA A 180 -12.49 -12.67 -7.63
CA ALA A 180 -12.28 -11.46 -8.44
C ALA A 180 -10.80 -11.26 -8.77
N ALA A 181 -9.91 -11.41 -7.77
CA ALA A 181 -8.48 -11.29 -7.96
C ALA A 181 -7.94 -12.36 -8.92
N ARG A 182 -8.43 -13.60 -8.83
CA ARG A 182 -8.03 -14.69 -9.74
C ARG A 182 -8.33 -14.33 -11.20
N GLN A 183 -9.56 -13.92 -11.50
CA GLN A 183 -9.95 -13.54 -12.87
C GLN A 183 -9.21 -12.30 -13.38
N MET A 184 -9.03 -11.30 -12.52
CA MET A 184 -8.34 -10.07 -12.88
C MET A 184 -6.83 -10.27 -13.09
N THR A 185 -6.19 -11.20 -12.38
CA THR A 185 -4.76 -11.50 -12.57
C THR A 185 -4.50 -12.02 -13.98
N THR A 186 -5.35 -12.92 -14.47
CA THR A 186 -5.29 -13.40 -15.86
C THR A 186 -5.47 -12.26 -16.86
N THR A 187 -6.43 -11.37 -16.60
CA THR A 187 -6.71 -10.21 -17.46
C THR A 187 -5.54 -9.23 -17.49
N LEU A 188 -4.90 -8.98 -16.35
CA LEU A 188 -3.69 -8.15 -16.25
C LEU A 188 -2.54 -8.76 -17.03
N GLY A 189 -2.33 -10.08 -16.93
CA GLY A 189 -1.29 -10.77 -17.69
C GLY A 189 -1.39 -10.54 -19.19
N VAL A 190 -2.60 -10.59 -19.75
CA VAL A 190 -2.87 -10.30 -21.18
C VAL A 190 -2.48 -8.86 -21.52
N ALA A 191 -2.85 -7.89 -20.68
CA ALA A 191 -2.52 -6.49 -20.90
C ALA A 191 -1.01 -6.21 -20.83
N CYS A 192 -0.28 -6.90 -19.95
CA CYS A 192 1.16 -6.70 -19.77
C CYS A 192 2.03 -7.40 -20.83
N ILE A 193 1.52 -8.44 -21.49
CA ILE A 193 2.24 -9.17 -22.56
C ILE A 193 2.04 -8.50 -23.92
N ASP A 194 1.00 -7.66 -24.08
CA ASP A 194 0.77 -6.93 -25.32
C ASP A 194 1.97 -6.04 -25.68
N ARG A 195 2.57 -6.28 -26.85
CA ARG A 195 3.74 -5.55 -27.36
C ARG A 195 3.37 -4.56 -28.47
N THR A 196 2.09 -4.36 -28.74
CA THR A 196 1.61 -3.48 -29.82
C THR A 196 2.10 -2.05 -29.58
N PRO A 197 2.99 -1.50 -30.44
CA PRO A 197 3.60 -0.18 -30.23
C PRO A 197 2.63 0.96 -30.49
N GLU A 198 1.65 0.74 -31.37
CA GLU A 198 0.65 1.72 -31.79
C GLU A 198 -0.66 1.59 -31.00
N GLU A 199 -1.42 2.68 -30.97
CA GLU A 199 -2.80 2.69 -30.47
C GLU A 199 -3.75 2.16 -31.54
N PRO A 200 -4.78 1.37 -31.20
CA PRO A 200 -5.20 0.96 -29.86
C PRO A 200 -4.39 -0.21 -29.28
N SER A 201 -4.00 -0.14 -28.00
CA SER A 201 -3.27 -1.20 -27.29
C SER A 201 -3.96 -1.63 -25.99
N LYS A 202 -3.86 -2.92 -25.69
CA LYS A 202 -4.35 -3.53 -24.44
C LYS A 202 -3.52 -3.12 -23.23
N ARG A 203 -2.26 -2.70 -23.44
CA ARG A 203 -1.40 -2.16 -22.38
C ARG A 203 -2.09 -1.05 -21.59
N ARG A 204 -2.98 -0.28 -22.22
CA ARG A 204 -3.74 0.78 -21.54
C ARG A 204 -4.60 0.30 -20.38
N ALA A 205 -4.99 -0.98 -20.36
CA ALA A 205 -5.70 -1.57 -19.22
C ALA A 205 -4.79 -1.84 -18.01
N ALA A 206 -3.47 -1.98 -18.21
CA ALA A 206 -2.56 -2.52 -17.20
C ALA A 206 -2.66 -1.80 -15.84
N PHE A 207 -2.48 -0.48 -15.79
CA PHE A 207 -2.55 0.26 -14.52
C PHE A 207 -3.93 0.19 -13.86
N SER A 208 -5.01 0.26 -14.63
CA SER A 208 -6.37 0.19 -14.05
C SER A 208 -6.65 -1.20 -13.45
N LEU A 209 -6.25 -2.26 -14.14
CA LEU A 209 -6.33 -3.64 -13.65
C LEU A 209 -5.45 -3.85 -12.41
N ALA A 210 -4.23 -3.31 -12.43
CA ALA A 210 -3.30 -3.33 -11.30
C ALA A 210 -3.88 -2.67 -10.05
N ASN A 211 -4.43 -1.46 -10.22
CA ASN A 211 -5.03 -0.69 -9.15
C ASN A 211 -6.22 -1.43 -8.55
N GLY A 212 -7.02 -2.11 -9.39
CA GLY A 212 -8.08 -3.02 -8.93
C GLY A 212 -7.54 -4.19 -8.11
N LEU A 213 -6.49 -4.86 -8.57
CA LEU A 213 -5.84 -5.96 -7.85
C LEU A 213 -5.21 -5.51 -6.53
N PHE A 214 -4.48 -4.40 -6.50
CA PHE A 214 -3.98 -3.82 -5.26
C PHE A 214 -5.11 -3.54 -4.28
N LYS A 215 -6.21 -2.93 -4.74
CA LYS A 215 -7.36 -2.66 -3.89
C LYS A 215 -7.94 -3.95 -3.27
N ILE A 216 -8.01 -5.04 -4.04
CA ILE A 216 -8.42 -6.34 -3.51
C ILE A 216 -7.39 -6.89 -2.51
N TYR A 217 -6.10 -6.93 -2.85
CA TYR A 217 -5.08 -7.52 -1.98
C TYR A 217 -4.88 -6.75 -0.67
N PHE A 218 -4.99 -5.42 -0.70
CA PHE A 218 -5.06 -4.59 0.51
C PHE A 218 -6.32 -4.88 1.33
N PHE A 219 -7.46 -5.18 0.70
CA PHE A 219 -8.65 -5.61 1.41
C PHE A 219 -8.52 -7.02 2.01
N LEU A 220 -7.85 -7.94 1.30
CA LEU A 220 -7.55 -9.30 1.78
C LEU A 220 -6.47 -9.33 2.86
N ASN A 221 -5.73 -8.23 3.06
CA ASN A 221 -4.53 -8.17 3.91
C ASN A 221 -3.42 -9.15 3.47
N ASN A 222 -3.32 -9.43 2.15
CA ASN A 222 -2.33 -10.33 1.59
C ASN A 222 -1.32 -9.56 0.72
N MET A 223 -0.35 -8.94 1.38
CA MET A 223 0.62 -8.05 0.71
C MET A 223 1.60 -8.77 -0.21
N ARG A 224 1.83 -10.08 0.00
CA ARG A 224 2.75 -10.88 -0.83
C ARG A 224 2.27 -10.95 -2.29
N LEU A 225 0.96 -10.96 -2.53
CA LEU A 225 0.40 -10.99 -3.88
C LEU A 225 0.57 -9.66 -4.63
N CYS A 226 0.77 -8.55 -3.91
CA CYS A 226 1.08 -7.26 -4.53
C CYS A 226 2.42 -7.28 -5.26
N ASP A 227 3.42 -8.04 -4.78
CA ASP A 227 4.72 -8.16 -5.45
C ASP A 227 4.58 -8.80 -6.84
N THR A 228 3.67 -9.77 -7.00
CA THR A 228 3.35 -10.37 -8.31
C THR A 228 2.77 -9.34 -9.27
N VAL A 229 1.89 -8.45 -8.79
CA VAL A 229 1.33 -7.36 -9.61
C VAL A 229 2.42 -6.39 -10.05
N VAL A 230 3.31 -6.01 -9.14
CA VAL A 230 4.46 -5.12 -9.45
C VAL A 230 5.36 -5.77 -10.50
N LYS A 231 5.70 -7.05 -10.35
CA LYS A 231 6.51 -7.79 -11.33
C LYS A 231 5.86 -7.87 -12.71
N ASN A 232 4.55 -8.10 -12.77
CA ASN A 232 3.84 -8.14 -14.06
C ASN A 232 3.85 -6.80 -14.79
N ILE A 233 3.94 -5.69 -14.06
CA ILE A 233 3.82 -4.33 -14.59
C ILE A 233 5.17 -3.67 -14.83
N SER A 234 6.27 -4.20 -14.29
CA SER A 234 7.62 -3.63 -14.46
C SER A 234 7.98 -3.37 -15.92
N ASN A 235 7.55 -4.26 -16.82
CA ASN A 235 7.80 -4.14 -18.26
C ASN A 235 7.01 -2.99 -18.91
N VAL A 236 5.87 -2.62 -18.33
CA VAL A 236 4.96 -1.57 -18.82
C VAL A 236 5.35 -0.19 -18.26
N ILE A 237 5.84 -0.13 -17.00
CA ILE A 237 6.23 1.13 -16.32
C ILE A 237 7.28 1.89 -17.12
N ASN A 238 8.31 1.20 -17.59
CA ASN A 238 9.47 1.84 -18.23
C ASN A 238 9.17 2.46 -19.60
N GLN A 239 7.99 2.21 -20.18
CA GLN A 239 7.70 2.59 -21.56
C GLN A 239 6.59 3.65 -21.70
N LEU A 240 5.77 3.93 -20.67
CA LEU A 240 4.46 4.54 -20.94
C LEU A 240 3.90 5.50 -19.87
N GLU A 241 4.67 6.00 -18.90
CA GLU A 241 4.13 6.92 -17.88
C GLU A 241 3.44 8.18 -18.47
N THR A 242 3.83 8.62 -19.66
CA THR A 242 3.22 9.78 -20.36
C THR A 242 1.84 9.50 -20.97
N HIS A 243 1.49 8.25 -21.26
CA HIS A 243 0.26 7.89 -22.00
C HIS A 243 -0.92 7.48 -21.11
N TYR A 244 -0.70 7.33 -19.80
CA TYR A 244 -1.77 6.95 -18.87
C TYR A 244 -2.46 8.16 -18.22
N PRO A 245 -3.76 8.05 -17.90
CA PRO A 245 -4.43 9.07 -17.10
C PRO A 245 -3.73 9.26 -15.76
N LYS A 246 -3.46 10.52 -15.38
CA LYS A 246 -2.79 10.86 -14.10
C LYS A 246 -3.46 10.18 -12.90
N ALA A 247 -4.79 10.04 -12.89
CA ALA A 247 -5.50 9.41 -11.78
C ALA A 247 -5.16 7.92 -11.57
N GLU A 248 -4.84 7.18 -12.64
CA GLU A 248 -4.38 5.79 -12.55
C GLU A 248 -2.94 5.72 -12.00
N LEU A 249 -2.06 6.59 -12.49
CA LEU A 249 -0.67 6.69 -12.00
C LEU A 249 -0.61 7.08 -10.52
N VAL A 250 -1.43 8.05 -10.10
CA VAL A 250 -1.51 8.46 -8.69
C VAL A 250 -1.94 7.28 -7.82
N THR A 251 -2.97 6.54 -8.24
CA THR A 251 -3.47 5.37 -7.48
C THR A 251 -2.40 4.26 -7.43
N PHE A 252 -1.67 4.05 -8.53
CA PHE A 252 -0.59 3.07 -8.61
C PHE A 252 0.56 3.39 -7.66
N HIS A 253 1.12 4.60 -7.75
CA HIS A 253 2.22 5.04 -6.89
C HIS A 253 1.82 5.09 -5.41
N TYR A 254 0.55 5.42 -5.11
CA TYR A 254 0.02 5.32 -3.75
C TYR A 254 0.09 3.88 -3.20
N TYR A 255 -0.33 2.88 -3.97
CA TYR A 255 -0.25 1.49 -3.54
C TYR A 255 1.18 0.97 -3.48
N LEU A 256 2.03 1.33 -4.45
CA LEU A 256 3.46 0.97 -4.44
C LEU A 256 4.16 1.50 -3.20
N GLY A 257 3.91 2.76 -2.84
CA GLY A 257 4.46 3.37 -1.65
C GLY A 257 3.96 2.72 -0.35
N ARG A 258 2.68 2.36 -0.29
CA ARG A 258 2.13 1.61 0.85
C ARG A 258 2.68 0.19 0.97
N LEU A 259 2.91 -0.50 -0.14
CA LEU A 259 3.56 -1.81 -0.15
C LEU A 259 4.99 -1.69 0.37
N ALA A 260 5.74 -0.68 -0.08
CA ALA A 260 7.09 -0.41 0.40
C ALA A 260 7.11 -0.09 1.92
N LEU A 261 6.12 0.68 2.44
CA LEU A 261 5.97 0.89 3.89
C LEU A 261 5.77 -0.41 4.66
N TYR A 262 4.93 -1.30 4.12
CA TYR A 262 4.70 -2.62 4.71
C TYR A 262 5.99 -3.46 4.72
N GLN A 263 6.78 -3.39 3.65
CA GLN A 263 8.09 -4.05 3.51
C GLN A 263 9.23 -3.34 4.24
N ARG A 264 8.96 -2.29 5.03
CA ARG A 264 9.97 -1.45 5.72
C ARG A 264 10.98 -0.75 4.80
N ARG A 265 10.70 -0.64 3.50
CA ARG A 265 11.54 0.05 2.50
C ARG A 265 11.20 1.55 2.47
N LEU A 266 11.68 2.28 3.47
CA LEU A 266 11.26 3.67 3.74
C LEU A 266 11.58 4.64 2.59
N HIS A 267 12.76 4.54 1.97
CA HIS A 267 13.16 5.41 0.86
C HIS A 267 12.27 5.22 -0.36
N LYS A 268 12.09 3.97 -0.81
CA LYS A 268 11.20 3.61 -1.92
C LYS A 268 9.74 3.99 -1.64
N ALA A 269 9.31 3.84 -0.39
CA ALA A 269 7.99 4.27 0.05
C ALA A 269 7.80 5.78 -0.11
N ARG A 270 8.74 6.57 0.42
CA ARG A 270 8.70 8.03 0.35
C ARG A 270 8.72 8.51 -1.10
N GLU A 271 9.61 7.97 -1.94
CA GLU A 271 9.71 8.32 -3.36
C GLU A 271 8.38 8.09 -4.09
N SER A 272 7.82 6.89 -3.95
CA SER A 272 6.54 6.53 -4.59
C SER A 272 5.39 7.41 -4.09
N LEU A 273 5.30 7.65 -2.77
CA LEU A 273 4.24 8.48 -2.19
C LEU A 273 4.39 9.96 -2.57
N ASN A 274 5.62 10.45 -2.70
CA ASN A 274 5.90 11.80 -3.16
C ASN A 274 5.45 11.98 -4.61
N LYS A 275 5.83 11.03 -5.49
CA LYS A 275 5.36 11.00 -6.89
C LYS A 275 3.83 10.95 -6.98
N ALA A 276 3.17 10.14 -6.14
CA ALA A 276 1.71 10.12 -6.07
C ALA A 276 1.13 11.48 -5.65
N PHE A 277 1.74 12.16 -4.68
CA PHE A 277 1.28 13.46 -4.18
C PHE A 277 1.43 14.56 -5.24
N ASP A 278 2.55 14.56 -5.96
CA ASP A 278 2.86 15.54 -7.01
C ASP A 278 1.95 15.38 -8.23
N LEU A 279 1.65 14.14 -8.63
CA LEU A 279 0.72 13.85 -9.73
C LEU A 279 -0.75 14.11 -9.37
N CYS A 280 -1.09 14.21 -8.08
CA CYS A 280 -2.47 14.36 -7.62
C CYS A 280 -2.98 15.79 -7.82
N LEU A 281 -4.15 15.92 -8.47
CA LEU A 281 -4.81 17.21 -8.70
C LEU A 281 -5.03 17.97 -7.38
N LYS A 282 -4.76 19.28 -7.38
CA LYS A 282 -4.86 20.15 -6.20
C LYS A 282 -6.27 20.12 -5.59
N ASP A 283 -7.31 20.07 -6.44
CA ASP A 283 -8.72 20.07 -6.03
C ASP A 283 -9.15 18.73 -5.39
N SER A 284 -8.35 17.67 -5.56
CA SER A 284 -8.62 16.35 -4.97
C SER A 284 -8.15 16.26 -3.52
N TRP A 285 -8.63 17.17 -2.65
CA TRP A 285 -8.17 17.31 -1.27
C TRP A 285 -8.16 15.99 -0.48
N ARG A 286 -9.25 15.20 -0.55
CA ARG A 286 -9.35 13.90 0.17
C ARG A 286 -8.28 12.89 -0.25
N ASN A 287 -7.97 12.86 -1.54
CA ASN A 287 -6.95 11.98 -2.11
C ASN A 287 -5.55 12.43 -1.70
N ARG A 288 -5.29 13.73 -1.77
CA ARG A 288 -4.03 14.33 -1.31
C ARG A 288 -3.81 14.10 0.18
N ARG A 289 -4.84 14.28 1.01
CA ARG A 289 -4.80 13.97 2.45
C ARG A 289 -4.43 12.51 2.71
N LEU A 290 -5.04 11.59 1.96
CA LEU A 290 -4.76 10.16 2.08
C LEU A 290 -3.31 9.84 1.73
N ILE A 291 -2.80 10.36 0.61
CA ILE A 291 -1.39 10.16 0.21
C ILE A 291 -0.45 10.78 1.25
N LEU A 292 -0.70 12.03 1.63
CA LEU A 292 0.12 12.78 2.59
C LEU A 292 0.23 12.05 3.93
N THR A 293 -0.85 11.44 4.41
CA THR A 293 -0.83 10.64 5.64
C THR A 293 0.27 9.59 5.59
N TYR A 294 0.36 8.82 4.51
CA TYR A 294 1.39 7.79 4.37
C TYR A 294 2.76 8.38 4.02
N LEU A 295 2.80 9.52 3.31
CA LEU A 295 4.05 10.22 3.01
C LEU A 295 4.73 10.72 4.28
N ILE A 296 3.97 11.26 5.24
CA ILE A 296 4.46 11.65 6.57
C ILE A 296 5.04 10.41 7.27
N VAL A 297 4.30 9.30 7.27
CA VAL A 297 4.75 8.04 7.88
C VAL A 297 6.04 7.52 7.27
N ALA A 298 6.25 7.68 5.96
CA ALA A 298 7.50 7.34 5.29
C ALA A 298 8.63 8.35 5.62
N SER A 299 8.28 9.60 5.88
CA SER A 299 9.24 10.71 6.03
C SER A 299 9.78 10.84 7.46
N LEU A 300 8.95 10.63 8.48
CA LEU A 300 9.35 10.79 9.89
C LEU A 300 10.55 9.92 10.29
N PRO A 301 10.59 8.62 9.94
CA PRO A 301 11.74 7.80 10.30
C PRO A 301 12.99 8.12 9.48
N LEU A 302 12.85 8.82 8.36
CA LEU A 302 13.97 9.38 7.58
C LEU A 302 14.42 10.75 8.11
N GLY A 303 13.88 11.19 9.25
CA GLY A 303 14.21 12.47 9.88
C GLY A 303 13.61 13.69 9.16
N ILE A 304 12.69 13.49 8.21
CA ILE A 304 12.05 14.55 7.46
C ILE A 304 10.72 14.89 8.12
N LEU A 305 10.68 16.03 8.82
CA LEU A 305 9.51 16.47 9.56
C LEU A 305 8.56 17.29 8.67
N PRO A 306 7.23 17.09 8.76
CA PRO A 306 6.26 17.91 8.05
C PRO A 306 6.22 19.33 8.60
N ARG A 307 5.91 20.31 7.73
CA ARG A 307 5.66 21.69 8.14
C ARG A 307 4.31 21.77 8.89
N PRO A 308 4.19 22.55 9.98
CA PRO A 308 2.93 22.68 10.72
C PRO A 308 1.73 23.09 9.85
N VAL A 309 1.93 24.07 8.95
CA VAL A 309 0.91 24.54 8.00
C VAL A 309 0.36 23.41 7.12
N LEU A 310 1.21 22.45 6.72
CA LEU A 310 0.79 21.32 5.91
C LEU A 310 -0.06 20.33 6.71
N LEU A 311 0.19 20.18 8.02
CA LEU A 311 -0.63 19.34 8.90
C LEU A 311 -2.00 19.96 9.13
N GLU A 312 -2.06 21.29 9.29
CA GLU A 312 -3.30 22.03 9.48
C GLU A 312 -4.17 21.99 8.21
N GLN A 313 -3.60 22.31 7.04
CA GLN A 313 -4.29 22.30 5.75
C GLN A 313 -5.01 20.98 5.43
N PHE A 314 -4.48 19.86 5.93
CA PHE A 314 -4.99 18.52 5.67
C PHE A 314 -5.63 17.86 6.91
N GLU A 315 -5.88 18.62 7.99
CA GLU A 315 -6.52 18.12 9.22
C GLU A 315 -5.79 16.88 9.79
N LEU A 316 -4.47 16.95 9.84
CA LEU A 316 -3.57 15.92 10.38
C LEU A 316 -2.85 16.38 11.65
N GLN A 317 -3.05 17.63 12.06
CA GLN A 317 -2.43 18.23 13.23
C GLN A 317 -2.73 17.44 14.51
N GLU A 318 -4.00 17.15 14.79
CA GLU A 318 -4.42 16.42 16.01
C GLU A 318 -3.73 15.05 16.13
N LYS A 319 -3.37 14.43 15.00
CA LYS A 319 -2.77 13.09 14.96
C LYS A 319 -1.24 13.13 15.04
N PHE A 320 -0.60 14.07 14.36
CA PHE A 320 0.86 14.10 14.22
C PHE A 320 1.58 15.20 15.00
N GLN A 321 0.91 16.25 15.48
CA GLN A 321 1.59 17.40 16.09
C GLN A 321 2.44 17.01 17.31
N GLU A 322 1.87 16.24 18.24
CA GLU A 322 2.56 15.78 19.45
C GLU A 322 3.73 14.84 19.11
N VAL A 323 3.52 13.92 18.17
CA VAL A 323 4.55 12.99 17.67
C VAL A 323 5.71 13.78 17.05
N VAL A 324 5.41 14.74 16.17
CA VAL A 324 6.43 15.54 15.46
C VAL A 324 7.19 16.47 16.43
N GLY A 325 6.48 17.09 17.38
CA GLY A 325 7.07 17.95 18.40
C GLY A 325 8.04 17.19 19.30
N SER A 326 7.60 16.05 19.83
CA SER A 326 8.39 15.19 20.72
C SER A 326 9.58 14.54 19.99
N LEU A 327 9.39 14.10 18.74
CA LEU A 327 10.45 13.54 17.91
C LEU A 327 11.58 14.57 17.67
N ARG A 328 11.24 15.86 17.49
CA ARG A 328 12.22 16.93 17.25
C ARG A 328 13.16 17.14 18.43
N THR A 329 12.66 16.96 19.65
CA THR A 329 13.39 17.15 20.91
C THR A 329 14.00 15.86 21.46
N GLY A 330 13.75 14.71 20.83
CA GLY A 330 14.23 13.41 21.32
C GLY A 330 13.44 12.88 22.53
N ASN A 331 12.24 13.42 22.79
CA ASN A 331 11.35 12.96 23.86
C ASN A 331 10.56 11.73 23.40
N TRP A 332 11.09 10.53 23.65
CA TRP A 332 10.41 9.28 23.29
C TRP A 332 9.08 9.06 24.04
N PRO A 333 8.97 9.28 25.38
CA PRO A 333 7.68 9.21 26.07
C PRO A 333 6.58 10.07 25.44
N GLY A 334 6.93 11.29 25.01
CA GLY A 334 6.00 12.17 24.29
C GLY A 334 5.58 11.63 22.93
N VAL A 335 6.48 10.97 22.20
CA VAL A 335 6.13 10.27 20.94
C VAL A 335 5.17 9.12 21.23
N VAL A 336 5.45 8.29 22.24
CA VAL A 336 4.59 7.17 22.65
C VAL A 336 3.22 7.68 23.06
N ASN A 337 3.14 8.71 23.90
CA ASN A 337 1.88 9.29 24.35
C ASN A 337 1.05 9.81 23.17
N GLY A 338 1.67 10.53 22.23
CA GLY A 338 1.00 11.00 21.01
C GLY A 338 0.47 9.86 20.12
N LEU A 339 1.21 8.75 20.03
CA LEU A 339 0.79 7.54 19.32
C LEU A 339 -0.36 6.83 20.06
N GLU A 340 -0.31 6.73 21.39
CA GLU A 340 -1.35 6.10 22.21
C GLU A 340 -2.66 6.89 22.21
N LYS A 341 -2.58 8.22 22.33
CA LYS A 341 -3.75 9.12 22.29
C LYS A 341 -4.61 8.92 21.03
N ASN A 342 -3.96 8.60 19.91
CA ASN A 342 -4.62 8.37 18.62
C ASN A 342 -4.45 6.91 18.12
N ARG A 343 -4.27 5.96 19.04
CA ARG A 343 -3.88 4.57 18.73
C ARG A 343 -4.80 3.90 17.71
N ASP A 344 -6.11 4.02 17.89
CA ASP A 344 -7.08 3.36 17.01
C ASP A 344 -7.00 3.88 15.58
N TRP A 345 -6.75 5.18 15.41
CA TRP A 345 -6.55 5.77 14.09
C TRP A 345 -5.27 5.26 13.42
N PHE A 346 -4.14 5.24 14.15
CA PHE A 346 -2.88 4.71 13.63
C PHE A 346 -2.94 3.21 13.34
N ARG A 347 -3.66 2.43 14.17
CA ARG A 347 -3.88 0.99 13.99
C ARG A 347 -4.77 0.72 12.79
N TYR A 348 -5.89 1.43 12.67
CA TYR A 348 -6.79 1.33 11.52
C TYR A 348 -6.07 1.64 10.19
N LYS A 349 -5.17 2.63 10.20
CA LYS A 349 -4.35 2.98 9.03
C LYS A 349 -3.20 1.99 8.74
N GLY A 350 -2.90 1.08 9.68
CA GLY A 350 -1.84 0.08 9.57
C GLY A 350 -0.42 0.66 9.73
N ILE A 351 -0.27 1.79 10.41
CA ILE A 351 0.99 2.54 10.51
C ILE A 351 1.56 2.60 11.94
N TYR A 352 0.77 2.23 12.96
CA TYR A 352 1.17 2.29 14.37
C TYR A 352 2.49 1.55 14.66
N ILE A 353 2.57 0.27 14.28
CA ILE A 353 3.75 -0.57 14.59
C ILE A 353 5.00 -0.02 13.91
N LEU A 354 4.88 0.46 12.66
CA LEU A 354 5.99 1.06 11.93
C LEU A 354 6.54 2.29 12.66
N LEU A 355 5.66 3.20 13.07
CA LEU A 355 6.05 4.42 13.76
C LEU A 355 6.65 4.09 15.13
N ARG A 356 6.03 3.20 15.91
CA ARG A 356 6.53 2.81 17.22
C ARG A 356 7.94 2.21 17.15
N GLU A 357 8.19 1.33 16.18
CA GLU A 357 9.51 0.71 15.99
C GLU A 357 10.57 1.72 15.51
N LYS A 358 10.25 2.52 14.49
CA LYS A 358 11.28 3.32 13.82
C LYS A 358 11.52 4.69 14.44
N LEU A 359 10.53 5.28 15.13
CA LEU A 359 10.70 6.61 15.72
C LEU A 359 11.52 6.60 17.01
N GLU A 360 11.60 5.47 17.71
CA GLU A 360 12.44 5.31 18.91
C GLU A 360 13.92 5.54 18.57
N VAL A 361 14.40 4.90 17.51
CA VAL A 361 15.78 5.07 16.99
C VAL A 361 16.08 6.54 16.70
N ILE A 362 15.12 7.25 16.08
CA ILE A 362 15.27 8.67 15.76
C ILE A 362 15.23 9.55 17.02
N CYS A 363 14.45 9.18 18.05
CA CYS A 363 14.45 9.87 19.33
C CYS A 363 15.81 9.76 20.03
N TRP A 364 16.37 8.55 20.12
CA TRP A 364 17.70 8.34 20.67
C TRP A 364 18.77 9.12 19.92
N ARG A 365 18.76 9.08 18.59
CA ARG A 365 19.64 9.91 17.76
C ARG A 365 19.50 11.39 18.10
N ASN A 366 18.27 11.91 18.15
CA ASN A 366 18.04 13.33 18.42
C ASN A 366 18.44 13.73 19.84
N PHE A 367 18.24 12.85 20.83
CA PHE A 367 18.72 13.02 22.19
C PHE A 367 20.24 13.23 22.22
N PHE A 368 21.02 12.32 21.63
CA PHE A 368 22.48 12.43 21.59
C PHE A 368 22.96 13.70 20.88
N VAL A 369 22.35 14.04 19.74
CA VAL A 369 22.70 15.24 18.96
C VAL A 369 22.40 16.54 19.74
N ILE A 370 21.31 16.57 20.50
CA ILE A 370 20.96 17.72 21.34
C ILE A 370 21.91 17.81 22.54
N MET A 371 22.17 16.69 23.21
CA MET A 371 23.10 16.62 24.34
C MET A 371 24.51 17.09 23.96
N ALA A 372 25.01 16.67 22.79
CA ALA A 372 26.32 17.07 22.28
C ALA A 372 26.41 18.55 21.87
N GLY A 373 25.32 19.32 21.97
CA GLY A 373 25.30 20.74 21.61
C GLY A 373 25.45 21.02 20.11
N LEU A 374 25.44 19.98 19.26
CA LEU A 374 25.72 20.06 17.83
C LEU A 374 24.68 20.88 17.05
N LYS A 375 23.50 21.15 17.62
CA LYS A 375 22.50 22.06 17.04
C LYS A 375 22.78 23.55 17.28
N ASN A 376 23.60 23.89 18.29
CA ASN A 376 23.81 25.27 18.75
C ASN A 376 25.18 25.83 18.33
N GLY A 377 25.92 25.15 17.46
CA GLY A 377 27.24 25.62 16.98
C GLY A 377 28.35 25.53 18.02
N ASN A 378 28.06 25.08 19.25
CA ASN A 378 29.07 24.75 20.24
C ASN A 378 29.59 23.33 19.95
N PRO A 379 30.88 23.13 19.63
CA PRO A 379 31.46 21.81 19.51
C PRO A 379 31.61 21.21 20.92
N GLY A 380 30.50 20.79 21.50
CA GLY A 380 30.46 19.88 22.64
C GLY A 380 30.80 18.47 22.15
N THR A 381 32.00 18.31 21.61
CA THR A 381 32.52 17.09 20.98
C THR A 381 32.53 15.90 21.95
N ARG A 382 32.27 16.10 23.25
CA ARG A 382 32.50 15.13 24.31
C ARG A 382 31.31 15.08 25.27
N LEU A 383 30.68 13.91 25.38
CA LEU A 383 29.61 13.62 26.32
C LEU A 383 30.09 12.64 27.38
N SER A 384 30.03 13.01 28.65
CA SER A 384 30.23 12.07 29.76
C SER A 384 29.06 11.09 29.84
N LEU A 385 29.34 9.82 30.13
CA LEU A 385 28.30 8.79 30.31
C LEU A 385 27.38 9.12 31.48
N SER A 386 27.95 9.45 32.65
CA SER A 386 27.19 9.83 33.84
C SER A 386 26.18 10.97 33.61
N GLN A 387 26.58 12.00 32.88
CA GLN A 387 25.70 13.12 32.49
C GLN A 387 24.63 12.68 31.50
N SER A 388 24.99 11.81 30.55
CA SER A 388 24.08 11.24 29.57
C SER A 388 23.01 10.38 30.23
N VAL A 389 23.37 9.57 31.24
CA VAL A 389 22.42 8.78 32.04
C VAL A 389 21.45 9.69 32.79
N GLN A 390 21.94 10.70 33.50
CA GLN A 390 21.06 11.63 34.23
C GLN A 390 20.08 12.36 33.31
N ALA A 391 20.55 12.78 32.13
CA ALA A 391 19.69 13.41 31.13
C ALA A 391 18.70 12.41 30.53
N ALA A 392 19.14 11.19 30.20
CA ALA A 392 18.30 10.15 29.63
C ALA A 392 17.19 9.75 30.60
N ARG A 393 17.50 9.53 31.89
CA ARG A 393 16.49 9.22 32.92
C ARG A 393 15.40 10.29 33.02
N LYS A 394 15.77 11.57 32.84
CA LYS A 394 14.81 12.68 32.83
C LYS A 394 13.99 12.76 31.55
N VAL A 395 14.61 12.60 30.39
CA VAL A 395 13.96 12.75 29.07
C VAL A 395 13.11 11.53 28.72
N PHE A 396 13.63 10.33 28.96
CA PHE A 396 12.94 9.06 28.71
C PHE A 396 12.04 8.64 29.87
N MET A 397 12.07 9.35 31.00
CA MET A 397 11.28 9.05 32.20
C MET A 397 11.49 7.62 32.72
N GLU A 398 12.70 7.10 32.56
CA GLU A 398 13.05 5.71 32.88
C GLU A 398 14.29 5.69 33.78
N THR A 399 14.11 5.31 35.04
CA THR A 399 15.18 5.35 36.06
C THR A 399 16.16 4.19 35.96
N SER A 400 15.79 3.12 35.26
CA SER A 400 16.61 1.92 35.04
C SER A 400 17.74 2.12 34.03
N ILE A 401 17.78 3.22 33.29
CA ILE A 401 18.84 3.47 32.30
C ILE A 401 20.19 3.56 33.01
N GLU A 402 21.14 2.74 32.58
CA GLU A 402 22.51 2.67 33.08
C GLU A 402 23.53 3.15 32.02
N GLU A 403 24.81 3.23 32.39
CA GLU A 403 25.86 3.66 31.47
C GLU A 403 26.02 2.68 30.29
N ASP A 404 25.90 1.38 30.56
CA ASP A 404 25.92 0.31 29.54
C ASP A 404 24.82 0.49 28.48
N ASP A 405 23.61 0.96 28.88
CA ASP A 405 22.53 1.23 27.94
C ASP A 405 22.87 2.40 27.01
N ILE A 406 23.46 3.46 27.56
CA ILE A 406 23.89 4.64 26.80
C ILE A 406 24.98 4.25 25.80
N GLU A 407 25.96 3.46 26.21
CA GLU A 407 27.02 2.95 25.34
C GLU A 407 26.47 2.06 24.24
N CYS A 408 25.57 1.14 24.58
CA CYS A 408 24.93 0.23 23.63
C CYS A 408 24.13 1.01 22.58
N MET A 409 23.29 1.96 23.00
CA MET A 409 22.49 2.78 22.11
C MET A 409 23.34 3.69 21.23
N ALA A 410 24.38 4.31 21.77
CA ALA A 410 25.31 5.12 20.99
C ALA A 410 26.06 4.28 19.95
N SER A 411 26.58 3.11 20.36
CA SER A 411 27.31 2.19 19.48
C SER A 411 26.43 1.69 18.34
N SER A 412 25.19 1.32 18.63
CA SER A 412 24.20 0.89 17.62
C SER A 412 23.88 1.99 16.60
N LEU A 413 23.76 3.24 17.06
CA LEU A 413 23.52 4.39 16.17
C LEU A 413 24.76 4.77 15.34
N ILE A 414 25.97 4.55 15.86
CA ILE A 414 27.22 4.75 15.11
C ILE A 414 27.35 3.68 14.02
N ASP A 415 27.13 2.42 14.35
CA ASP A 415 27.19 1.28 13.42
C ASP A 415 26.20 1.44 12.25
N GLN A 416 24.96 1.82 12.56
CA GLN A 416 23.95 2.11 11.55
C GLN A 416 24.21 3.41 10.77
N GLY A 417 25.18 4.24 11.16
CA GLY A 417 25.53 5.48 10.47
C GLY A 417 24.63 6.68 10.79
N TYR A 418 23.78 6.60 11.82
CA TYR A 418 22.96 7.72 12.31
C TYR A 418 23.77 8.78 13.06
N LEU A 419 24.89 8.37 13.65
CA LEU A 419 25.84 9.22 14.37
C LEU A 419 27.25 9.04 13.80
N ARG A 420 28.02 10.12 13.73
CA ARG A 420 29.48 10.07 13.55
C ARG A 420 30.12 10.39 14.88
N ALA A 421 30.43 9.36 15.64
CA ALA A 421 31.04 9.45 16.96
C ALA A 421 31.89 8.20 17.22
N TYR A 422 32.74 8.25 18.25
CA TYR A 422 33.37 7.06 18.82
C TYR A 422 33.06 6.98 20.31
N VAL A 423 32.87 5.77 20.83
CA VAL A 423 32.64 5.53 22.25
C VAL A 423 33.97 5.15 22.89
N LYS A 424 34.41 5.92 23.89
CA LYS A 424 35.50 5.53 24.79
C LYS A 424 34.85 4.83 25.99
N LEU A 425 34.90 3.49 25.96
CA LEU A 425 34.29 2.60 26.95
C LEU A 425 34.57 3.05 28.39
N GLY A 426 33.52 3.11 29.20
CA GLY A 426 33.56 3.49 30.61
C GLY A 426 33.84 4.97 30.89
N GLU A 427 33.97 5.82 29.86
CA GLU A 427 34.27 7.24 30.05
C GLU A 427 33.28 8.16 29.35
N MET A 428 33.24 8.12 28.01
CA MET A 428 32.64 9.21 27.24
C MET A 428 32.36 8.85 25.77
N ILE A 429 31.41 9.57 25.18
CA ILE A 429 31.11 9.53 23.75
C ILE A 429 31.67 10.78 23.10
N VAL A 430 32.43 10.62 22.02
CA VAL A 430 33.08 11.72 21.32
C VAL A 430 32.52 11.88 19.91
N PHE A 431 31.85 13.00 19.64
CA PHE A 431 31.17 13.28 18.38
C PHE A 431 32.08 13.96 17.36
N GLY A 432 31.94 13.62 16.08
CA GLY A 432 32.51 14.40 15.00
C GLY A 432 31.77 15.73 14.81
N SER A 433 32.44 16.69 14.16
CA SER A 433 31.87 18.01 13.86
C SER A 433 30.74 17.99 12.81
N VAL A 434 30.60 16.90 12.06
CA VAL A 434 29.62 16.76 10.97
C VAL A 434 28.56 15.72 11.33
N LEU A 435 27.30 16.16 11.36
CA LEU A 435 26.14 15.29 11.55
C LEU A 435 25.73 14.60 10.25
N PRO A 436 25.59 13.26 10.24
CA PRO A 436 24.98 12.55 9.12
C PRO A 436 23.55 13.01 8.85
N LYS A 437 23.16 13.05 7.58
CA LYS A 437 21.76 13.21 7.17
C LYS A 437 21.04 11.90 7.42
N ILE A 438 19.97 11.93 8.23
CA ILE A 438 19.17 10.74 8.55
C ILE A 438 18.62 10.09 7.26
N SER A 439 18.29 10.90 6.26
CA SER A 439 17.77 10.42 4.98
C SER A 439 18.78 9.62 4.14
N THR A 440 20.09 9.67 4.43
CA THR A 440 21.08 8.87 3.67
C THR A 440 21.37 7.54 4.35
N VAL A 441 20.84 7.33 5.57
CA VAL A 441 21.05 6.11 6.34
C VAL A 441 20.22 4.96 5.76
N GLY A 442 20.86 3.82 5.56
CA GLY A 442 20.22 2.60 5.02
C GLY A 442 19.81 2.68 3.55
N GLU A 443 20.27 3.68 2.77
CA GLU A 443 20.08 3.68 1.31
C GLU A 443 20.66 2.39 0.68
N HIS A 444 21.86 1.99 1.10
CA HIS A 444 22.52 0.73 0.70
C HIS A 444 21.77 -0.53 1.19
N MET A 445 21.13 -0.50 2.36
CA MET A 445 20.35 -1.65 2.86
C MET A 445 19.03 -1.89 2.11
N ASN A 446 18.59 -0.97 1.22
CA ASN A 446 17.39 -1.14 0.40
C ASN A 446 17.66 -1.87 -0.93
N GLU A 447 18.92 -2.08 -1.27
CA GLU A 447 19.39 -2.89 -2.38
C GLU A 447 19.62 -4.31 -1.89
N GLY A 448 18.52 -5.06 -1.70
CA GLY A 448 18.59 -6.52 -1.57
C GLY A 448 18.99 -7.14 -2.91
N GLY A 449 20.23 -6.92 -3.32
CA GLY A 449 21.02 -7.78 -4.20
C GLY A 449 22.09 -8.45 -3.35
N ILE A 450 22.56 -9.62 -3.77
CA ILE A 450 23.66 -10.34 -3.11
C ILE A 450 24.91 -9.47 -3.22
N GLU A 451 25.15 -8.59 -2.25
CA GLU A 451 26.48 -8.07 -2.02
C GLU A 451 27.24 -9.13 -1.24
N ASN A 452 28.25 -9.73 -1.89
CA ASN A 452 29.26 -10.48 -1.16
C ASN A 452 29.83 -9.57 -0.08
N PRO A 453 30.07 -10.07 1.15
CA PRO A 453 30.68 -9.27 2.19
C PRO A 453 32.00 -8.66 1.65
N PRO A 454 32.36 -7.43 2.06
CA PRO A 454 33.59 -6.80 1.61
C PRO A 454 34.74 -7.74 1.87
N ALA A 455 35.50 -8.07 0.81
CA ALA A 455 36.66 -8.92 0.90
C ALA A 455 37.61 -8.35 1.96
N LEU A 456 37.83 -9.10 3.03
CA LEU A 456 38.90 -8.82 3.97
C LEU A 456 40.20 -8.78 3.17
N SER A 457 40.83 -7.59 3.14
CA SER A 457 42.14 -7.40 2.55
C SER A 457 43.14 -8.31 3.26
N GLU A 458 43.45 -9.47 2.66
CA GLU A 458 44.61 -10.29 2.99
C GLU A 458 45.90 -9.53 2.64
N LYS A 459 46.24 -8.53 3.44
CA LYS A 459 47.60 -8.00 3.49
C LYS A 459 48.22 -8.50 4.79
N PRO A 460 49.13 -9.49 4.75
CA PRO A 460 49.82 -9.96 5.94
C PRO A 460 50.65 -8.81 6.52
N ILE A 461 50.38 -8.46 7.76
CA ILE A 461 51.20 -7.55 8.56
C ILE A 461 52.47 -8.31 8.94
N PRO A 462 53.67 -7.87 8.56
CA PRO A 462 54.90 -8.56 8.94
C PRO A 462 55.19 -8.31 10.44
N MET A 463 54.99 -9.32 11.28
CA MET A 463 55.49 -9.30 12.66
C MET A 463 57.01 -9.44 12.65
N ARG A 464 57.71 -8.37 12.98
CA ARG A 464 59.13 -8.40 13.34
C ARG A 464 59.22 -8.52 14.86
N ILE A 465 59.52 -9.72 15.34
CA ILE A 465 59.75 -10.00 16.76
C ILE A 465 61.15 -9.46 17.11
N GLN A 466 61.22 -8.48 18.00
CA GLN A 466 62.44 -8.20 18.79
C GLN A 466 62.23 -8.77 20.20
N ALA A 467 63.25 -9.44 20.71
CA ALA A 467 63.27 -10.07 22.03
C ALA A 467 63.97 -9.20 23.09
N SER A 468 63.78 -9.58 24.35
CA SER A 468 64.31 -9.05 25.62
C SER A 468 63.47 -7.93 26.26
N SER A 469 63.22 -7.87 27.58
CA SER A 469 63.74 -8.63 28.74
C SER A 469 62.72 -8.57 29.89
N ASP A 470 62.93 -9.43 30.89
CA ASP A 470 62.41 -9.37 32.28
C ASP A 470 61.01 -9.99 32.50
N SER A 471 60.89 -11.25 32.97
CA SER A 471 61.21 -11.77 34.32
C SER A 471 60.32 -11.17 35.41
N GLU A 472 59.51 -12.03 36.04
CA GLU A 472 58.75 -11.85 37.30
C GLU A 472 57.32 -11.27 37.23
N ALA A 473 56.31 -12.16 37.18
CA ALA A 473 55.11 -12.06 38.04
C ALA A 473 54.30 -13.39 38.02
N PRO A 474 53.70 -13.84 39.14
CA PRO A 474 53.25 -15.21 39.32
C PRO A 474 51.83 -15.50 38.82
N ILE A 475 51.66 -16.73 38.36
CA ILE A 475 50.42 -17.37 37.91
C ILE A 475 49.45 -17.54 39.10
N LYS A 476 48.19 -17.12 38.93
CA LYS A 476 47.06 -17.63 39.73
C LYS A 476 46.04 -18.32 38.83
N SER A 477 45.75 -19.56 39.22
CA SER A 477 44.82 -20.50 38.61
C SER A 477 43.37 -20.21 38.96
N ASN A 478 42.47 -20.75 38.12
CA ASN A 478 41.02 -20.95 38.31
C ASN A 478 40.08 -19.88 37.73
N ARG A 479 39.64 -20.10 36.48
CA ARG A 479 38.21 -20.06 36.10
C ARG A 479 37.92 -21.10 35.01
N HIS A 480 37.14 -22.12 35.36
CA HIS A 480 36.53 -23.05 34.39
C HIS A 480 35.29 -22.42 33.73
N PRO A 481 34.97 -22.80 32.47
CA PRO A 481 33.88 -22.24 31.68
C PRO A 481 32.52 -22.91 31.98
N PHE A 482 31.46 -22.12 32.11
CA PHE A 482 30.09 -22.64 32.27
C PHE A 482 29.49 -23.05 30.92
N ARG A 483 29.03 -24.31 30.88
CA ARG A 483 28.38 -25.01 29.76
C ARG A 483 26.88 -24.68 29.65
N HIS A 484 26.42 -24.75 28.40
CA HIS A 484 25.04 -24.79 27.92
C HIS A 484 24.11 -25.71 28.71
N ARG A 485 22.85 -25.28 28.87
CA ARG A 485 21.72 -26.09 29.37
C ARG A 485 20.63 -26.15 28.31
N ASP A 486 20.16 -27.37 28.04
CA ASP A 486 18.86 -27.63 27.40
C ASP A 486 18.39 -29.07 27.75
N PRO A 487 17.14 -29.49 27.50
CA PRO A 487 16.23 -29.90 28.58
C PRO A 487 15.66 -31.32 28.42
N LYS A 488 15.11 -31.89 29.52
CA LYS A 488 13.79 -32.58 29.61
C LYS A 488 13.69 -33.56 30.80
N LYS A 489 12.47 -33.55 31.40
CA LYS A 489 11.75 -34.68 32.05
C LYS A 489 12.36 -35.21 33.36
N GLN A 490 11.63 -35.48 34.45
CA GLN A 490 10.39 -36.24 34.58
C GLN A 490 9.86 -36.20 36.03
N TYR A 491 8.55 -36.48 36.18
CA TYR A 491 7.85 -37.13 37.29
C TYR A 491 7.43 -36.38 38.58
N ILE A 492 6.12 -36.54 38.83
CA ILE A 492 5.27 -36.18 39.97
C ILE A 492 5.41 -37.26 41.06
N PRO A 493 5.14 -36.94 42.35
CA PRO A 493 4.03 -37.64 42.99
C PRO A 493 3.11 -36.73 43.84
N ASN A 494 1.85 -37.19 43.88
CA ASN A 494 0.71 -36.74 44.67
C ASN A 494 0.99 -36.32 46.12
N ARG A 495 0.21 -35.35 46.62
CA ARG A 495 -0.58 -35.52 47.86
C ARG A 495 -1.75 -34.53 47.95
N LYS A 496 -2.90 -35.09 48.31
CA LYS A 496 -4.20 -34.47 48.64
C LYS A 496 -4.11 -33.65 49.95
N PHE A 497 -4.90 -32.60 50.10
CA PHE A 497 -6.12 -32.54 50.95
C PHE A 497 -6.56 -31.09 51.24
N ALA A 498 -7.89 -30.94 51.30
CA ALA A 498 -8.73 -29.79 51.69
C ALA A 498 -8.88 -28.64 50.67
#